data_AF-A0A9E3D532-F1
#
_entry.id   AF-A0A9E3D532-F1
#
_cell.length_a   1.000
_cell.length_b   1.000
_cell.length_c   1.000
_cell.angle_alpha   90.00
_cell.angle_beta   90.00
_cell.angle_gamma   90.00
#
_symmetry.space_group_name_H-M   'P 1'
#
loop_
_entity.id
_entity.type
_entity.pdbx_description
1 polymer ?
#
loop_
_entity_poly.entity_id
_entity_poly.type
_entity_poly.pdbx_seq_one_letter_code
_entity_poly.pdbx_strand_id
1 'polypeptide(L)'
;MAERDPAESGRRLHVTTLLVASRRALDNALSELGFAEDDDRIVEHDGRLAFLTCSHEEDCDDMFALISELSSRGESWELQSRIDAETGRAIYQSFARYRPVEAVDAAVEDEPEPDTPDSPLHDVETTEGLAALKRILKRIEPADAFATIRAGRDGRATARVLRRGSRRLLAAATAADESTLRSVIREILPNVMLDVAMKPPG
;
A
#
# COMPACT_ATOMS: atom_id res chain seq x y z
N MET A 1 -37.58 -13.09 8.46
CA MET A 1 -36.29 -12.68 7.88
C MET A 1 -35.25 -13.03 8.92
N ALA A 2 -34.44 -14.05 8.68
CA ALA A 2 -33.42 -14.47 9.62
C ALA A 2 -32.27 -13.45 9.59
N GLU A 3 -31.94 -12.89 10.75
CA GLU A 3 -30.68 -12.18 10.97
C GLU A 3 -29.54 -13.15 10.60
N ARG A 4 -28.72 -12.76 9.63
CA ARG A 4 -27.51 -13.51 9.30
C ARG A 4 -26.53 -13.32 10.45
N ASP A 5 -26.11 -14.44 11.01
CA ASP A 5 -25.05 -14.56 12.00
C ASP A 5 -23.79 -13.81 11.52
N PRO A 6 -23.19 -12.89 12.31
CA PRO A 6 -22.00 -12.13 11.89
C PRO A 6 -20.74 -13.01 11.67
N ALA A 7 -20.81 -14.30 11.99
CA ALA A 7 -19.73 -15.27 11.80
C ALA A 7 -19.64 -15.86 10.37
N GLU A 8 -20.63 -15.64 9.50
CA GLU A 8 -20.67 -16.19 8.13
C GLU A 8 -20.26 -15.21 7.02
N SER A 9 -19.80 -14.00 7.35
CA SER A 9 -19.02 -13.22 6.38
C SER A 9 -17.61 -13.79 6.38
N GLY A 10 -17.34 -14.79 5.52
CA GLY A 10 -15.99 -15.26 5.24
C GLY A 10 -15.06 -14.05 5.14
N ARG A 11 -14.02 -14.03 5.98
CA ARG A 11 -13.10 -12.90 6.15
C ARG A 11 -12.66 -12.45 4.75
N ARG A 12 -13.10 -11.28 4.30
CA ARG A 12 -12.71 -10.78 2.97
C ARG A 12 -11.19 -10.63 3.00
N LEU A 13 -10.51 -11.37 2.13
CA LEU A 13 -9.06 -11.32 2.03
C LEU A 13 -8.69 -9.92 1.51
N HIS A 14 -7.79 -9.25 2.22
CA HIS A 14 -7.22 -8.01 1.73
C HIS A 14 -6.28 -8.35 0.58
N VAL A 15 -6.48 -7.68 -0.56
CA VAL A 15 -5.61 -7.83 -1.72
C VAL A 15 -5.04 -6.46 -2.04
N THR A 16 -3.72 -6.33 -1.92
CA THR A 16 -2.98 -5.17 -2.43
C THR A 16 -2.48 -5.51 -3.82
N THR A 17 -2.67 -4.64 -4.81
CA THR A 17 -2.17 -4.83 -6.17
C THR A 17 -1.43 -3.60 -6.67
N LEU A 18 -0.25 -3.82 -7.23
CA LEU A 18 0.59 -2.82 -7.88
C LEU A 18 0.64 -3.08 -9.37
N LEU A 19 0.32 -2.07 -10.17
CA LEU A 19 0.66 -2.01 -11.60
C LEU A 19 2.02 -1.34 -11.75
N VAL A 20 3.02 -2.15 -12.09
CA VAL A 20 4.41 -1.73 -12.27
C VAL A 20 4.74 -1.66 -13.76
N ALA A 21 5.20 -0.49 -14.22
CA ALA A 21 5.68 -0.30 -15.58
C ALA A 21 7.03 0.44 -15.57
N SER A 22 7.55 0.82 -16.74
CA SER A 22 8.66 1.78 -16.75
C SER A 22 8.12 3.16 -16.35
N ARG A 23 8.93 3.98 -15.67
CA ARG A 23 8.53 5.33 -15.26
C ARG A 23 7.94 6.14 -16.41
N ARG A 24 8.64 6.19 -17.55
CA ARG A 24 8.18 6.86 -18.76
C ARG A 24 6.82 6.35 -19.23
N ALA A 25 6.61 5.03 -19.24
CA ALA A 25 5.36 4.44 -19.72
C ALA A 25 4.20 4.77 -18.78
N LEU A 26 4.41 4.69 -17.47
CA LEU A 26 3.39 4.99 -16.47
C LEU A 26 3.04 6.48 -16.47
N ASP A 27 4.04 7.37 -16.45
CA ASP A 27 3.84 8.83 -16.49
C ASP A 27 3.02 9.24 -17.73
N ASN A 28 3.34 8.67 -18.90
CA ASN A 28 2.60 8.93 -20.13
C ASN A 28 1.14 8.44 -20.06
N ALA A 29 0.91 7.24 -19.51
CA ALA A 29 -0.44 6.69 -19.39
C ALA A 29 -1.30 7.51 -18.41
N LEU A 30 -0.72 7.92 -17.28
CA LEU A 30 -1.37 8.80 -16.30
C LEU A 30 -1.74 10.15 -16.92
N SER A 31 -0.80 10.77 -17.65
CA SER A 31 -1.05 12.04 -18.33
C SER A 31 -2.11 11.92 -19.41
N GLU A 32 -2.16 10.83 -20.17
CA GLU A 32 -3.15 10.62 -21.23
C GLU A 32 -4.56 10.47 -20.64
N LEU A 33 -4.67 9.73 -19.54
CA LEU A 33 -5.94 9.48 -18.88
C LEU A 33 -6.37 10.63 -17.94
N GLY A 34 -5.54 11.67 -17.79
CA GLY A 34 -5.86 12.89 -17.04
C GLY A 34 -5.78 12.72 -15.52
N PHE A 35 -4.96 11.79 -15.03
CA PHE A 35 -4.68 11.66 -13.59
C PHE A 35 -3.95 12.90 -13.07
N ALA A 36 -4.15 13.22 -11.79
CA ALA A 36 -3.40 14.28 -11.13
C ALA A 36 -1.91 13.92 -10.99
N GLU A 37 -1.01 14.90 -11.09
CA GLU A 37 0.44 14.68 -10.93
C GLU A 37 0.80 14.16 -9.53
N ASP A 38 -0.04 14.47 -8.54
CA ASP A 38 0.08 14.07 -7.13
C ASP A 38 -0.97 13.02 -6.72
N ASP A 39 -1.50 12.25 -7.69
CA ASP A 39 -2.45 11.16 -7.40
C ASP A 39 -1.87 10.23 -6.33
N ASP A 40 -2.67 10.02 -5.28
CA ASP A 40 -2.22 9.43 -4.04
C ASP A 40 -1.90 7.93 -4.17
N ARG A 41 -2.42 7.29 -5.23
CA ARG A 41 -2.19 5.89 -5.61
C ARG A 41 -0.85 5.67 -6.31
N ILE A 42 -0.14 6.75 -6.67
CA ILE A 42 1.22 6.64 -7.20
C ILE A 42 2.21 6.48 -6.04
N VAL A 43 2.87 5.33 -6.02
CA VAL A 43 3.82 4.94 -4.98
C VAL A 43 5.16 4.53 -5.58
N GLU A 44 6.21 4.59 -4.76
CA GLU A 44 7.49 3.96 -5.10
C GLU A 44 7.46 2.50 -4.66
N HIS A 45 7.92 1.60 -5.53
CA HIS A 45 8.04 0.18 -5.26
C HIS A 45 9.29 -0.37 -5.94
N ASP A 46 10.24 -0.90 -5.16
CA ASP A 46 11.53 -1.43 -5.62
C ASP A 46 12.28 -0.46 -6.56
N GLY A 47 12.27 0.84 -6.23
CA GLY A 47 12.92 1.90 -7.01
C GLY A 47 12.23 2.23 -8.34
N ARG A 48 11.01 1.72 -8.55
CA ARG A 48 10.15 1.99 -9.71
C ARG A 48 8.88 2.70 -9.25
N LEU A 49 8.22 3.42 -10.16
CA LEU A 49 6.88 3.90 -9.92
C LEU A 49 5.87 2.79 -10.15
N ALA A 50 4.88 2.70 -9.28
CA ALA A 50 3.76 1.80 -9.40
C ALA A 50 2.44 2.55 -9.15
N PHE A 51 1.39 2.11 -9.82
CA PHE A 51 0.03 2.50 -9.49
C PHE A 51 -0.55 1.44 -8.55
N LEU A 52 -1.07 1.88 -7.41
CA LEU A 52 -1.55 1.04 -6.33
C LEU A 52 -3.06 1.02 -6.28
N THR A 53 -3.62 -0.15 -6.00
CA THR A 53 -5.01 -0.30 -5.57
C THR A 53 -5.14 -1.45 -4.59
N CYS A 54 -6.26 -1.53 -3.90
CA CYS A 54 -6.56 -2.66 -3.03
C CYS A 54 -8.02 -3.10 -3.11
N SER A 55 -8.32 -4.28 -2.56
CA SER A 55 -9.66 -4.88 -2.52
C SER A 55 -10.75 -4.03 -1.84
N HIS A 56 -10.38 -2.92 -1.20
CA HIS A 56 -11.28 -2.00 -0.50
C HIS A 56 -11.50 -0.68 -1.25
N GLU A 57 -10.80 -0.43 -2.35
CA GLU A 57 -11.03 0.74 -3.19
C GLU A 57 -12.24 0.51 -4.10
N GLU A 58 -13.12 1.51 -4.20
CA GLU A 58 -14.35 1.43 -5.00
C GLU A 58 -14.05 1.46 -6.51
N ASP A 59 -12.93 2.08 -6.91
CA ASP A 59 -12.59 2.39 -8.31
C ASP A 59 -11.41 1.55 -8.85
N CYS A 60 -11.61 0.24 -8.97
CA CYS A 60 -10.63 -0.64 -9.64
C CYS A 60 -10.49 -0.36 -11.16
N ASP A 61 -11.44 0.39 -11.73
CA ASP A 61 -11.52 0.70 -13.16
C ASP A 61 -10.31 1.49 -13.67
N ASP A 62 -9.72 2.35 -12.83
CA ASP A 62 -8.54 3.14 -13.16
C ASP A 62 -7.33 2.26 -13.47
N MET A 63 -7.14 1.17 -12.71
CA MET A 63 -6.07 0.22 -12.99
C MET A 63 -6.29 -0.49 -14.33
N PHE A 64 -7.54 -0.85 -14.67
CA PHE A 64 -7.86 -1.45 -15.97
C PHE A 64 -7.67 -0.47 -17.13
N ALA A 65 -8.00 0.81 -16.93
CA ALA A 65 -7.76 1.86 -17.91
C ALA A 65 -6.25 2.03 -18.15
N LEU A 66 -5.43 2.06 -17.10
CA LEU A 66 -3.97 2.14 -17.21
C LEU A 66 -3.37 0.91 -17.90
N ILE A 67 -3.81 -0.30 -17.55
CA ILE A 67 -3.40 -1.54 -18.24
C ILE A 67 -3.74 -1.45 -19.73
N SER A 68 -4.94 -0.96 -20.07
CA SER A 68 -5.39 -0.83 -21.45
C SER A 68 -4.53 0.18 -22.22
N GLU A 69 -4.21 1.32 -21.60
CA GLU A 69 -3.39 2.37 -22.21
C GLU A 69 -1.93 1.95 -22.40
N LEU A 70 -1.32 1.30 -21.40
CA LEU A 70 0.00 0.70 -21.53
C LEU A 70 -0.01 -0.39 -22.62
N SER A 71 -1.11 -1.16 -22.68
CA SER A 71 -1.26 -2.24 -23.66
C SER A 71 -1.37 -1.72 -25.09
N SER A 72 -2.17 -0.67 -25.32
CA SER A 72 -2.39 -0.07 -26.64
C SER A 72 -1.09 0.50 -27.24
N ARG A 73 -0.19 1.01 -26.39
CA ARG A 73 1.13 1.54 -26.78
C ARG A 73 2.22 0.49 -26.94
N GLY A 74 1.93 -0.79 -26.70
CA GLY A 74 2.93 -1.85 -26.75
C GLY A 74 3.92 -1.83 -25.57
N GLU A 75 3.61 -1.12 -24.49
CA GLU A 75 4.47 -1.02 -23.32
C GLU A 75 4.42 -2.31 -22.49
N SER A 76 5.52 -2.59 -21.78
CA SER A 76 5.60 -3.70 -20.83
C SER A 76 5.08 -3.28 -19.46
N TRP A 77 4.30 -4.16 -18.83
CA TRP A 77 3.75 -3.96 -17.50
C TRP A 77 3.66 -5.28 -16.74
N GLU A 78 3.62 -5.18 -15.42
CA GLU A 78 3.50 -6.27 -14.46
C GLU A 78 2.50 -5.88 -13.37
N LEU A 79 1.54 -6.75 -13.09
CA LEU A 79 0.70 -6.70 -11.91
C LEU A 79 1.35 -7.55 -10.83
N GLN A 80 1.60 -6.95 -9.68
CA GLN A 80 2.08 -7.66 -8.50
C GLN A 80 1.02 -7.55 -7.42
N SER A 81 0.51 -8.68 -6.97
CA SER A 81 -0.54 -8.76 -5.96
C SER A 81 -0.05 -9.50 -4.73
N ARG A 82 -0.46 -9.02 -3.56
CA ARG A 82 -0.31 -9.68 -2.27
C ARG A 82 -1.69 -9.92 -1.73
N ILE A 83 -2.00 -11.19 -1.48
CA ILE A 83 -3.26 -11.63 -0.89
C ILE A 83 -2.94 -12.02 0.56
N ASP A 84 -3.44 -11.25 1.51
CA ASP A 84 -3.24 -11.54 2.92
C ASP A 84 -4.18 -12.67 3.35
N ALA A 85 -3.57 -13.80 3.67
CA ALA A 85 -4.25 -14.98 4.17
C ALA A 85 -4.25 -15.01 5.70
N GLU A 86 -4.96 -15.97 6.28
CA GLU A 86 -4.97 -16.16 7.73
C GLU A 86 -3.57 -16.54 8.26
N THR A 87 -3.33 -16.27 9.55
CA THR A 87 -2.15 -16.75 10.31
C THR A 87 -0.78 -16.21 9.85
N GLY A 88 -0.73 -14.97 9.35
CA GLY A 88 0.53 -14.31 8.97
C GLY A 88 1.14 -14.85 7.68
N ARG A 89 0.29 -15.43 6.82
CA ARG A 89 0.65 -15.92 5.50
C ARG A 89 0.18 -14.95 4.43
N ALA A 90 0.91 -14.87 3.33
CA ALA A 90 0.45 -14.15 2.16
C ALA A 90 0.78 -14.93 0.89
N ILE A 91 -0.12 -14.83 -0.08
CA ILE A 91 0.10 -15.35 -1.43
C ILE A 91 0.53 -14.17 -2.30
N TYR A 92 1.71 -14.29 -2.89
CA TYR A 92 2.24 -13.32 -3.86
C TYR A 92 1.95 -13.82 -5.26
N GLN A 93 1.33 -12.97 -6.08
CA GLN A 93 1.06 -13.25 -7.48
C GLN A 93 1.71 -12.18 -8.34
N SER A 94 2.34 -12.60 -9.43
CA SER A 94 2.80 -11.70 -10.49
C SER A 94 2.17 -12.11 -11.81
N PHE A 95 1.60 -11.15 -12.52
CA PHE A 95 1.12 -11.32 -13.89
C PHE A 95 1.71 -10.23 -14.76
N ALA A 96 2.53 -10.62 -15.73
CA ALA A 96 3.11 -9.69 -16.67
C ALA A 96 2.58 -9.93 -18.08
N ARG A 97 2.49 -8.86 -18.88
CA ARG A 97 2.02 -8.94 -20.27
C ARG A 97 2.76 -9.99 -21.12
N TYR A 98 4.06 -10.17 -20.86
CA TYR A 98 4.95 -11.01 -21.68
C TYR A 98 5.55 -12.19 -20.90
N ARG A 99 5.05 -12.50 -19.70
CA ARG A 99 5.48 -13.68 -18.93
C ARG A 99 4.27 -14.42 -18.36
N PRO A 100 4.35 -15.75 -18.16
CA PRO A 100 3.31 -16.51 -17.46
C PRO A 100 3.03 -15.94 -16.06
N VAL A 101 1.83 -16.22 -15.53
CA VAL A 101 1.50 -15.90 -14.13
C VAL A 101 2.41 -16.73 -13.22
N GLU A 102 3.06 -16.06 -12.26
CA GLU A 102 3.82 -16.70 -11.19
C GLU A 102 3.07 -16.50 -9.87
N ALA A 103 2.92 -17.56 -9.08
CA ALA A 103 2.28 -17.50 -7.76
C ALA A 103 3.16 -18.23 -6.74
N VAL A 104 3.51 -17.53 -5.66
CA VAL A 104 4.36 -18.03 -4.59
C VAL A 104 3.61 -17.85 -3.27
N ASP A 105 3.41 -18.96 -2.57
CA ASP A 105 2.89 -18.95 -1.21
C ASP A 105 4.08 -18.96 -0.24
N ALA A 106 4.20 -17.91 0.56
CA ALA A 106 5.34 -17.70 1.45
C ALA A 106 4.87 -17.26 2.84
N ALA A 107 5.73 -17.51 3.83
CA ALA A 107 5.60 -16.82 5.11
C ALA A 107 5.87 -15.33 4.88
N VAL A 108 5.09 -14.44 5.51
CA VAL A 108 5.42 -13.02 5.53
C VAL A 108 6.61 -12.86 6.47
N GLU A 109 7.78 -12.51 5.92
CA GLU A 109 8.94 -12.21 6.76
C GLU A 109 8.65 -10.97 7.61
N ASP A 110 8.80 -11.13 8.91
CA ASP A 110 8.90 -9.99 9.81
C ASP A 110 10.24 -9.32 9.55
N GLU A 111 10.24 -8.16 8.88
CA GLU A 111 11.44 -7.34 8.94
C GLU A 111 11.75 -7.06 10.41
N PRO A 112 13.02 -7.23 10.85
CA PRO A 112 13.38 -7.00 12.23
C PRO A 112 12.94 -5.60 12.61
N GLU A 113 12.05 -5.53 13.60
CA GLU A 113 11.68 -4.24 14.17
C GLU A 113 12.99 -3.57 14.58
N PRO A 114 13.34 -2.39 14.00
CA PRO A 114 14.52 -1.68 14.47
C PRO A 114 14.34 -1.46 15.97
N ASP A 115 15.27 -1.97 16.77
CA ASP A 115 15.30 -1.82 18.23
C ASP A 115 15.09 -0.34 18.57
N THR A 116 13.86 0.03 18.88
CA THR A 116 13.50 1.37 19.34
C THR A 116 12.35 1.25 20.33
N PRO A 117 12.40 2.00 21.44
CA PRO A 117 11.51 1.80 22.59
C PRO A 117 10.07 2.12 22.21
N ASP A 118 9.15 1.25 22.65
CA ASP A 118 7.70 1.44 22.81
C ASP A 118 7.11 2.67 22.09
N SER A 119 7.13 2.69 20.76
CA SER A 119 6.33 3.65 20.01
C SER A 119 4.94 3.03 19.84
N PRO A 120 3.90 3.55 20.52
CA PRO A 120 2.59 2.95 20.49
C PRO A 120 2.03 2.93 19.06
N LEU A 121 1.42 1.81 18.68
CA LEU A 121 0.69 1.69 17.42
C LEU A 121 -0.61 2.50 17.54
N HIS A 122 -0.75 3.57 16.77
CA HIS A 122 -1.92 4.45 16.83
C HIS A 122 -3.02 3.99 15.86
N ASP A 123 -4.19 3.64 16.39
CA ASP A 123 -5.36 3.34 15.56
C ASP A 123 -5.98 4.63 15.02
N VAL A 124 -5.83 4.88 13.71
CA VAL A 124 -6.28 6.13 13.07
C VAL A 124 -7.79 6.21 12.89
N GLU A 125 -8.50 5.09 13.06
CA GLU A 125 -9.96 5.04 13.03
C GLU A 125 -10.57 5.53 14.35
N THR A 126 -9.74 5.65 15.41
CA THR A 126 -10.14 6.24 16.68
C THR A 126 -9.75 7.73 16.72
N THR A 127 -10.62 8.56 17.30
CA THR A 127 -10.34 9.99 17.49
C THR A 127 -9.05 10.22 18.30
N GLU A 128 -8.79 9.36 19.29
CA GLU A 128 -7.60 9.44 20.15
C GLU A 128 -6.32 9.09 19.39
N GLY A 129 -6.32 7.99 18.62
CA GLY A 129 -5.18 7.56 17.83
C GLY A 129 -4.87 8.53 16.69
N LEU A 130 -5.88 9.02 15.98
CA LEU A 130 -5.70 10.05 14.95
C LEU A 130 -5.11 11.35 15.53
N ALA A 131 -5.63 11.81 16.67
CA ALA A 131 -5.12 13.01 17.33
C ALA A 131 -3.68 12.84 17.83
N ALA A 132 -3.33 11.65 18.33
CA ALA A 132 -1.98 11.33 18.75
C ALA A 132 -1.01 11.31 17.56
N LEU A 133 -1.38 10.65 16.45
CA LEU A 133 -0.59 10.60 15.23
C LEU A 133 -0.37 12.01 14.65
N LYS A 134 -1.44 12.82 14.54
CA LYS A 134 -1.38 14.22 14.12
C LYS A 134 -0.42 15.02 14.99
N ARG A 135 -0.45 14.85 16.31
CA ARG A 135 0.43 15.58 17.25
C ARG A 135 1.91 15.26 17.01
N ILE A 136 2.25 14.00 16.72
CA ILE A 136 3.63 13.56 16.48
C ILE A 136 4.13 14.10 15.13
N LEU A 137 3.33 13.93 14.08
CA LEU A 137 3.77 14.18 12.70
C LEU A 137 3.64 15.65 12.26
N LYS A 138 2.79 16.46 12.91
CA LYS A 138 2.54 17.87 12.53
C LYS A 138 3.79 18.75 12.42
N ARG A 139 4.88 18.40 13.11
CA ARG A 139 6.14 19.16 13.11
C ARG A 139 7.20 18.59 12.16
N ILE A 140 6.86 17.56 11.41
CA ILE A 140 7.79 16.88 10.51
C ILE A 140 7.55 17.41 9.10
N GLU A 141 8.62 17.84 8.43
CA GLU A 141 8.54 18.19 7.02
C GLU A 141 8.35 16.90 6.20
N PRO A 142 7.42 16.86 5.22
CA PRO A 142 7.20 15.64 4.42
C PRO A 142 8.46 15.13 3.72
N ALA A 143 9.36 16.03 3.29
CA ALA A 143 10.63 15.68 2.64
C ALA A 143 11.64 14.96 3.57
N ASP A 144 11.50 15.16 4.89
CA ASP A 144 12.32 14.53 5.93
C ASP A 144 11.74 13.19 6.39
N ALA A 145 10.55 12.83 5.92
CA ALA A 145 9.84 11.62 6.29
C ALA A 145 9.72 10.64 5.12
N PHE A 146 9.51 9.39 5.47
CA PHE A 146 9.21 8.29 4.57
C PHE A 146 8.26 7.36 5.28
N ALA A 147 7.16 6.99 4.63
CA ALA A 147 6.15 6.10 5.22
C ALA A 147 6.16 4.76 4.50
N THR A 148 6.23 3.67 5.26
CA THR A 148 6.00 2.33 4.73
C THR A 148 4.64 1.83 5.20
N ILE A 149 3.81 1.34 4.27
CA ILE A 149 2.53 0.69 4.59
C ILE A 149 2.65 -0.79 4.26
N ARG A 150 2.10 -1.62 5.14
CA ARG A 150 2.09 -3.08 5.03
C ARG A 150 0.76 -3.61 5.50
N ALA A 151 0.34 -4.73 4.95
CA ALA A 151 -0.70 -5.51 5.58
C ALA A 151 -0.18 -6.16 6.88
N GLY A 152 -0.96 -5.98 7.94
CA GLY A 152 -0.78 -6.55 9.26
C GLY A 152 -1.39 -7.95 9.38
N ARG A 153 -1.05 -8.65 10.47
CA ARG A 153 -1.34 -10.09 10.66
C ARG A 153 -2.81 -10.41 10.93
N ASP A 154 -3.60 -9.41 11.28
CA ASP A 154 -5.01 -9.51 11.68
C ASP A 154 -5.99 -9.15 10.55
N GLY A 155 -5.45 -8.82 9.36
CA GLY A 155 -6.20 -8.32 8.22
C GLY A 155 -6.34 -6.78 8.22
N ARG A 156 -5.76 -6.10 9.21
CA ARG A 156 -5.61 -4.63 9.22
C ARG A 156 -4.36 -4.24 8.46
N ALA A 157 -4.28 -2.99 8.02
CA ALA A 157 -3.02 -2.43 7.56
C ALA A 157 -2.25 -1.79 8.72
N THR A 158 -0.93 -1.70 8.57
CA THR A 158 -0.02 -1.04 9.48
C THR A 158 0.90 -0.12 8.70
N ALA A 159 1.20 1.04 9.26
CA ALA A 159 2.13 2.01 8.67
C ALA A 159 3.22 2.37 9.66
N ARG A 160 4.43 2.58 9.14
CA ARG A 160 5.57 3.10 9.89
C ARG A 160 6.05 4.36 9.20
N VAL A 161 6.05 5.47 9.93
CA VAL A 161 6.62 6.73 9.46
C VAL A 161 8.03 6.86 10.02
N LEU A 162 9.00 6.91 9.13
CA LEU A 162 10.44 6.92 9.40
C LEU A 162 11.04 8.27 9.01
N ARG A 163 12.11 8.68 9.70
CA ARG A 163 12.95 9.81 9.26
C ARG A 163 13.86 9.37 8.11
N ARG A 164 13.83 10.05 6.98
CA ARG A 164 14.51 9.66 5.71
C ARG A 164 16.03 9.47 5.85
N GLY A 165 16.71 10.33 6.60
CA GLY A 165 18.19 10.25 6.76
C GLY A 165 18.67 9.18 7.74
N SER A 166 17.99 9.00 8.87
CA SER A 166 18.42 8.09 9.94
C SER A 166 17.63 6.78 9.99
N ARG A 167 16.59 6.64 9.15
CA ARG A 167 15.58 5.57 9.17
C ARG A 167 14.99 5.30 10.56
N ARG A 168 15.00 6.32 11.43
CA ARG A 168 14.47 6.23 12.79
C ARG A 168 12.96 6.29 12.74
N LEU A 169 12.29 5.40 13.48
CA LEU A 169 10.84 5.44 13.65
C LEU A 169 10.40 6.76 14.32
N LEU A 170 9.46 7.45 13.67
CA LEU A 170 8.81 8.66 14.17
C LEU A 170 7.44 8.32 14.75
N ALA A 171 6.66 7.49 14.06
CA ALA A 171 5.34 7.03 14.49
C ALA A 171 4.98 5.70 13.83
N ALA A 172 4.06 4.96 14.45
CA ALA A 172 3.42 3.78 13.88
C ALA A 172 1.90 3.94 13.94
N ALA A 173 1.20 3.44 12.94
CA ALA A 173 -0.26 3.54 12.83
C ALA A 173 -0.89 2.25 12.31
N THR A 174 -2.16 2.02 12.60
CA THR A 174 -2.97 0.92 12.04
C THR A 174 -4.35 1.44 11.63
N ALA A 175 -4.92 0.83 10.59
CA ALA A 175 -6.31 1.03 10.15
C ALA A 175 -6.86 -0.28 9.58
N ALA A 176 -8.15 -0.33 9.29
CA ALA A 176 -8.79 -1.46 8.62
C ALA A 176 -8.11 -1.85 7.30
N ASP A 177 -7.60 -0.90 6.53
CA ASP A 177 -6.99 -1.13 5.22
C ASP A 177 -5.88 -0.12 4.87
N GLU A 178 -5.14 -0.44 3.80
CA GLU A 178 -4.02 0.35 3.30
C GLU A 178 -4.48 1.73 2.81
N SER A 179 -5.60 1.82 2.09
CA SER A 179 -6.10 3.08 1.52
C SER A 179 -6.48 4.08 2.61
N THR A 180 -7.07 3.63 3.72
CA THR A 180 -7.34 4.46 4.90
C THR A 180 -6.05 5.00 5.50
N LEU A 181 -5.02 4.16 5.70
CA LEU A 181 -3.73 4.62 6.23
C LEU A 181 -3.05 5.61 5.30
N ARG A 182 -3.03 5.32 3.99
CA ARG A 182 -2.45 6.18 2.97
C ARG A 182 -3.10 7.55 2.98
N SER A 183 -4.42 7.59 2.98
CA SER A 183 -5.23 8.81 3.02
C SER A 183 -4.91 9.64 4.27
N VAL A 184 -4.94 9.02 5.46
CA VAL A 184 -4.63 9.71 6.72
C VAL A 184 -3.19 10.22 6.76
N ILE A 185 -2.23 9.42 6.33
CA ILE A 185 -0.81 9.81 6.34
C ILE A 185 -0.58 10.99 5.41
N ARG A 186 -1.14 10.98 4.19
CA ARG A 186 -1.02 12.10 3.25
C ARG A 186 -1.78 13.35 3.70
N GLU A 187 -2.89 13.21 4.42
CA GLU A 187 -3.57 14.36 5.04
C GLU A 187 -2.64 15.08 6.03
N ILE A 188 -1.86 14.32 6.80
CA ILE A 188 -0.98 14.85 7.85
C ILE A 188 0.36 15.31 7.30
N LEU A 189 0.92 14.54 6.36
CA LEU A 189 2.20 14.78 5.67
C LEU A 189 1.96 14.80 4.16
N PRO A 190 1.51 15.93 3.59
CA PRO A 190 1.28 16.05 2.17
C PRO A 190 2.54 15.72 1.36
N ASN A 191 2.42 14.94 0.29
CA ASN A 191 3.54 14.55 -0.59
C ASN A 191 4.66 13.76 0.09
N VAL A 192 4.40 13.13 1.24
CA VAL A 192 5.36 12.20 1.83
C VAL A 192 5.62 11.03 0.89
N MET A 193 6.88 10.61 0.79
CA MET A 193 7.26 9.44 0.03
C MET A 193 6.69 8.20 0.71
N LEU A 194 5.90 7.44 -0.05
CA LEU A 194 5.21 6.24 0.39
C LEU A 194 5.75 5.02 -0.35
N ASP A 195 6.03 3.98 0.41
CA ASP A 195 6.42 2.66 -0.06
C ASP A 195 5.45 1.63 0.50
N VAL A 196 5.02 0.71 -0.36
CA VAL A 196 4.13 -0.38 0.02
C VAL A 196 4.91 -1.68 -0.09
N ALA A 197 5.13 -2.31 1.07
CA ALA A 197 5.98 -3.48 1.13
C ALA A 197 5.25 -4.72 0.62
N MET A 198 5.67 -5.18 -0.55
CA MET A 198 5.24 -6.41 -1.21
C MET A 198 6.48 -7.31 -1.35
N LYS A 199 6.58 -8.47 -0.69
CA LYS A 199 7.66 -9.44 -1.02
C LYS A 199 7.29 -10.89 -0.73
N PRO A 200 7.60 -11.89 -1.60
CA PRO A 200 8.38 -11.80 -2.86
C PRO A 200 7.87 -12.66 -4.05
N PRO A 201 8.35 -12.38 -5.27
CA PRO A 201 9.31 -13.29 -5.91
C PRO A 201 10.58 -12.55 -6.43
N GLY A 202 11.82 -12.96 -6.13
CA GLY A 202 12.32 -14.16 -5.43
C GLY A 202 13.54 -13.93 -4.55
#